data_AF-A0A1H1U2W3-F1
#
_entry.id   AF-A0A1H1U2W3-F1
#
_cell.length_a   1.000
_cell.length_b   1.000
_cell.length_c   1.000
_cell.angle_alpha   90.00
_cell.angle_beta   90.00
_cell.angle_gamma   90.00
#
_symmetry.space_group_name_H-M   'P 1'
#
loop_
_entity.id
_entity.type
_entity.pdbx_description
1 polymer ?
#
loop_
_entity_poly.entity_id
_entity_poly.type
_entity_poly.pdbx_seq_one_letter_code
_entity_poly.pdbx_strand_id
1 'polypeptide(L)'
;MNSEQLQCIEIMDLETVIYGYIPILIALFEIIVSIYLTKTRKKMFGFIVSFLILVFNSLSIYILVKILLDSWPSYTPHILILLSTILLIIQYLKFKKKKTFANIG
;
A
#
# COMPACT_ATOMS: atom_id res chain seq x y z
N MET A 1 -18.57 35.22 -0.62
CA MET A 1 -17.60 34.14 -0.85
C MET A 1 -17.29 34.14 -2.33
N ASN A 2 -16.04 34.39 -2.72
CA ASN A 2 -15.68 34.73 -4.10
C ASN A 2 -15.22 33.48 -4.85
N SER A 3 -15.32 33.48 -6.18
CA SER A 3 -15.00 32.33 -7.05
C SER A 3 -13.61 31.73 -6.83
N GLU A 4 -12.63 32.55 -6.46
CA GLU A 4 -11.26 32.12 -6.13
C GLU A 4 -11.21 31.26 -4.86
N GLN A 5 -12.00 31.57 -3.84
CA GLN A 5 -12.05 30.76 -2.63
C GLN A 5 -12.76 29.43 -2.85
N LEU A 6 -13.75 29.39 -3.74
CA LEU A 6 -14.41 28.14 -4.13
C LEU A 6 -13.41 27.20 -4.83
N GLN A 7 -12.60 27.74 -5.76
CA GLN A 7 -11.56 26.96 -6.44
C GLN A 7 -10.47 26.48 -5.47
N CYS A 8 -10.01 27.31 -4.53
CA CYS A 8 -9.02 26.89 -3.54
C CYS A 8 -9.51 25.75 -2.63
N ILE A 9 -10.80 25.77 -2.25
CA ILE A 9 -11.41 24.71 -1.44
C ILE A 9 -11.49 23.41 -2.25
N GLU A 10 -11.94 23.45 -3.51
CA GLU A 10 -12.05 22.26 -4.37
C GLU A 10 -10.68 21.63 -4.68
N ILE A 11 -9.64 22.43 -4.91
CA ILE A 11 -8.28 21.94 -5.18
C ILE A 11 -7.69 21.26 -3.93
N MET A 12 -7.86 21.87 -2.75
CA MET A 12 -7.39 21.31 -1.47
C MET A 12 -8.08 19.99 -1.14
N ASP A 13 -9.37 19.86 -1.46
CA ASP A 13 -10.13 18.63 -1.24
C ASP A 13 -9.64 17.51 -2.18
N LEU A 14 -9.38 17.84 -3.45
CA LEU A 14 -8.85 16.89 -4.43
C LEU A 14 -7.44 16.41 -4.08
N GLU A 15 -6.56 17.31 -3.64
CA GLU A 15 -5.19 16.97 -3.23
C GLU A 15 -5.21 15.98 -2.05
N THR A 16 -6.07 16.23 -1.07
CA THR A 16 -6.26 15.35 0.10
C THR A 16 -6.71 13.95 -0.31
N VAL A 17 -7.60 13.85 -1.30
CA VAL A 17 -8.04 12.57 -1.86
C VAL A 17 -6.89 11.84 -2.56
N ILE A 18 -6.18 12.53 -3.45
CA ILE A 18 -5.15 11.92 -4.29
C ILE A 18 -3.93 11.49 -3.46
N TYR A 19 -3.48 12.33 -2.54
CA TYR A 19 -2.25 12.09 -1.78
C TYR A 19 -2.48 11.46 -0.41
N GLY A 20 -3.70 11.51 0.12
CA GLY A 20 -4.08 10.92 1.41
C GLY A 20 -4.85 9.61 1.26
N TYR A 21 -6.10 9.71 0.82
CA TYR A 21 -7.05 8.59 0.84
C TYR A 21 -6.71 7.47 -0.17
N ILE A 22 -6.30 7.80 -1.40
CA ILE A 22 -5.94 6.79 -2.40
C ILE A 22 -4.77 5.90 -1.94
N PRO A 23 -3.64 6.46 -1.44
CA PRO A 23 -2.54 5.66 -0.90
C PRO A 23 -2.95 4.75 0.27
N ILE A 24 -3.87 5.20 1.14
CA ILE A 24 -4.42 4.34 2.22
C ILE A 24 -5.12 3.11 1.63
N LEU A 25 -5.97 3.30 0.61
CA LEU A 25 -6.67 2.20 -0.05
C LEU A 25 -5.70 1.21 -0.71
N ILE A 26 -4.66 1.73 -1.38
CA ILE A 26 -3.60 0.90 -1.97
C ILE A 26 -2.91 0.07 -0.88
N ALA A 27 -2.52 0.70 0.22
CA ALA A 27 -1.83 0.03 1.32
C ALA A 27 -2.68 -1.09 1.94
N LEU A 28 -3.98 -0.86 2.15
CA LEU A 28 -4.91 -1.88 2.63
C LEU A 28 -5.05 -3.04 1.64
N PHE A 29 -5.16 -2.74 0.35
CA PHE A 29 -5.25 -3.76 -0.69
C PHE A 29 -4.01 -4.66 -0.73
N GLU A 30 -2.81 -4.08 -0.64
CA GLU A 30 -1.56 -4.84 -0.62
C GLU A 30 -1.48 -5.81 0.56
N ILE A 31 -1.92 -5.38 1.76
CA ILE A 31 -1.98 -6.23 2.95
C ILE A 31 -2.87 -7.45 2.68
N ILE A 32 -4.07 -7.24 2.15
CA ILE A 32 -5.04 -8.31 1.87
C ILE A 32 -4.45 -9.31 0.86
N VAL A 33 -3.90 -8.82 -0.25
CA VAL A 33 -3.30 -9.68 -1.29
C VAL A 33 -2.13 -10.47 -0.72
N SER A 34 -1.26 -9.83 0.08
CA SER A 34 -0.10 -10.50 0.67
C SER A 34 -0.50 -11.63 1.62
N ILE A 35 -1.49 -11.39 2.49
CA ILE A 35 -2.01 -12.41 3.40
C ILE A 35 -2.58 -13.59 2.62
N TYR A 36 -3.35 -13.33 1.57
CA TYR A 36 -3.90 -14.37 0.70
C TYR A 36 -2.81 -15.25 0.06
N LEU A 37 -1.75 -14.62 -0.47
CA LEU A 37 -0.62 -15.33 -1.07
C LEU A 37 0.16 -16.18 -0.05
N THR A 38 0.33 -15.69 1.18
CA THR A 38 1.05 -16.42 2.23
C THR A 38 0.27 -17.59 2.79
N LYS A 39 -1.04 -17.44 3.02
CA LYS A 39 -1.93 -18.53 3.46
C LYS A 39 -1.85 -19.74 2.52
N THR A 40 -1.68 -19.49 1.23
CA THR A 40 -1.61 -20.53 0.19
C THR A 40 -0.27 -21.29 0.17
N ARG A 41 0.82 -20.73 0.72
CA ARG A 41 2.18 -21.27 0.54
C ARG A 41 2.83 -21.85 1.79
N LYS A 42 2.43 -21.44 3.00
CA LYS A 42 2.98 -21.88 4.31
C LYS A 42 4.52 -22.01 4.34
N LYS A 43 5.25 -21.15 3.61
CA LYS A 43 6.73 -21.14 3.61
C LYS A 43 7.25 -19.97 4.43
N MET A 44 8.29 -20.21 5.22
CA MET A 44 8.98 -19.20 6.04
C MET A 44 9.29 -17.90 5.27
N PHE A 45 9.85 -18.00 4.06
CA PHE A 45 10.12 -16.82 3.22
C PHE A 45 8.85 -16.00 2.90
N GLY A 46 7.73 -16.67 2.64
CA GLY A 46 6.46 -16.00 2.37
C GLY A 46 5.94 -15.24 3.59
N PHE A 47 6.07 -15.85 4.78
CA PHE A 47 5.74 -15.21 6.06
C PHE A 47 6.58 -13.96 6.31
N ILE A 48 7.91 -14.03 6.13
CA ILE A 48 8.80 -12.88 6.32
C ILE A 48 8.42 -11.73 5.38
N VAL A 49 8.20 -12.02 4.09
CA VAL A 49 7.80 -11.00 3.13
C VAL A 49 6.43 -10.40 3.45
N SER A 50 5.45 -11.21 3.83
CA SER A 50 4.14 -10.70 4.27
C SER A 50 4.22 -9.86 5.53
N PHE A 51 5.09 -10.24 6.47
CA PHE A 51 5.30 -9.44 7.68
C PHE A 51 5.89 -8.07 7.35
N LEU A 52 6.89 -8.00 6.46
CA LEU A 52 7.44 -6.72 5.99
C LEU A 52 6.41 -5.86 5.27
N ILE A 53 5.61 -6.46 4.37
CA ILE A 53 4.51 -5.76 3.68
C ILE A 53 3.50 -5.20 4.69
N LEU A 54 3.15 -5.98 5.71
CA LEU A 54 2.24 -5.54 6.77
C LEU A 54 2.81 -4.36 7.54
N VAL A 55 4.07 -4.43 7.96
CA VAL A 55 4.74 -3.36 8.72
C VAL A 55 4.83 -2.08 7.91
N PHE A 56 5.31 -2.15 6.66
CA PHE A 56 5.43 -0.97 5.80
C PHE A 56 4.09 -0.31 5.53
N ASN A 57 3.08 -1.08 5.12
CA ASN A 57 1.76 -0.50 4.85
C ASN A 57 1.06 0.02 6.10
N SER A 58 1.17 -0.67 7.24
CA SER A 58 0.55 -0.18 8.49
C SER A 58 1.21 1.12 8.96
N LEU A 59 2.54 1.22 8.84
CA LEU A 59 3.27 2.44 9.16
C LEU A 59 2.91 3.58 8.20
N SER A 60 2.78 3.30 6.90
CA SER A 60 2.32 4.29 5.91
C SER A 60 0.93 4.81 6.23
N ILE A 61 -0.02 3.92 6.53
CA ILE A 61 -1.39 4.30 6.89
C ILE A 61 -1.38 5.16 8.14
N TYR A 62 -0.61 4.78 9.16
CA TYR A 62 -0.47 5.58 10.39
C TYR A 62 0.03 7.00 10.10
N ILE A 63 1.09 7.14 9.27
CA ILE A 63 1.63 8.45 8.92
C ILE A 63 0.63 9.26 8.08
N LEU A 64 -0.05 8.64 7.11
CA LEU A 64 -1.07 9.31 6.28
C LEU A 64 -2.24 9.81 7.12
N VAL A 65 -2.74 9.01 8.06
CA VAL A 65 -3.80 9.44 8.99
C VAL A 65 -3.33 10.62 9.84
N LYS A 66 -2.07 10.64 10.27
CA LYS A 66 -1.51 11.80 10.98
C LYS A 66 -1.44 13.04 10.11
N ILE A 67 -1.01 12.92 8.85
CA ILE A 67 -0.98 14.03 7.88
C ILE A 67 -2.39 14.59 7.68
N LEU A 68 -3.41 13.73 7.56
CA LEU A 68 -4.81 14.14 7.43
C LEU A 68 -5.39 14.84 8.69
N LEU A 69 -4.72 14.71 9.85
CA LEU A 69 -5.09 15.33 11.12
C LEU A 69 -4.18 16.52 11.47
N ASP A 70 -3.74 17.28 10.46
CA ASP A 70 -2.87 18.46 10.58
C ASP A 70 -1.41 18.18 10.99
N SER A 71 -0.85 17.02 10.64
CA SER A 71 0.60 16.80 10.75
C SER A 71 1.35 17.28 9.50
N TRP A 72 2.65 17.55 9.64
CA TRP A 72 3.48 18.04 8.54
C TRP A 72 3.47 17.10 7.32
N PRO A 73 3.27 17.64 6.11
CA PRO A 73 3.24 16.84 4.89
C PRO A 73 4.59 16.14 4.69
N SER A 74 4.54 14.86 4.32
CA SER A 74 5.72 14.04 4.08
C SER A 74 5.46 13.03 2.97
N TYR A 75 6.48 12.77 2.16
CA TYR A 75 6.48 11.72 1.13
C TYR A 75 6.88 10.34 1.68
N THR A 76 7.28 10.25 2.95
CA THR A 76 7.64 8.98 3.60
C THR A 76 6.59 7.87 3.44
N PRO A 77 5.28 8.09 3.66
CA PRO A 77 4.29 7.02 3.51
C PRO A 77 4.20 6.49 2.08
N HIS A 78 4.35 7.35 1.06
CA HIS A 78 4.34 6.95 -0.35
C HIS A 78 5.56 6.11 -0.71
N ILE A 79 6.75 6.45 -0.20
CA ILE A 79 7.97 5.66 -0.39
C ILE A 79 7.83 4.28 0.27
N LEU A 80 7.27 4.22 1.48
CA LEU A 80 7.03 2.95 2.18
C LEU A 80 6.02 2.07 1.43
N ILE A 81 4.96 2.65 0.88
CA ILE A 81 4.01 1.93 0.01
C ILE A 81 4.74 1.39 -1.22
N LEU A 82 5.55 2.21 -1.90
CA LEU A 82 6.32 1.76 -3.07
C LEU A 82 7.24 0.57 -2.76
N LEU A 83 7.96 0.61 -1.64
CA LEU A 83 8.79 -0.50 -1.19
C LEU A 83 7.97 -1.76 -0.92
N SER A 84 6.79 -1.59 -0.32
CA SER A 84 5.84 -2.68 -0.11
C SER A 84 5.32 -3.26 -1.43
N THR A 85 4.98 -2.43 -2.41
CA THR A 85 4.56 -2.88 -3.74
C THR A 85 5.62 -3.76 -4.40
N ILE A 86 6.90 -3.37 -4.30
CA ILE A 86 8.02 -4.16 -4.82
C ILE A 86 8.09 -5.54 -4.14
N LEU A 87 7.95 -5.59 -2.82
CA LEU A 87 7.92 -6.85 -2.07
C LEU A 87 6.73 -7.73 -2.48
N LEU A 88 5.56 -7.13 -2.68
CA LEU A 88 4.35 -7.83 -3.13
C LEU A 88 4.55 -8.43 -4.53
N ILE A 89 5.15 -7.68 -5.46
CA ILE A 89 5.49 -8.17 -6.80
C ILE A 89 6.45 -9.37 -6.71
N ILE A 90 7.49 -9.29 -5.88
CA ILE A 90 8.42 -10.40 -5.66
C ILE A 90 7.69 -11.64 -5.11
N GLN A 91 6.79 -11.44 -4.14
CA GLN A 91 5.96 -12.50 -3.56
C GLN A 91 5.07 -13.15 -4.63
N TYR A 92 4.44 -12.33 -5.48
CA TYR A 92 3.56 -12.77 -6.56
C TYR A 92 4.31 -13.52 -7.68
N LEU A 93 5.48 -13.04 -8.11
CA LEU A 93 6.29 -13.71 -9.13
C LEU A 93 6.75 -15.10 -8.65
N LYS A 94 7.16 -15.22 -7.38
CA LYS A 94 7.46 -16.52 -6.76
C LYS A 94 6.22 -17.39 -6.62
N PHE A 95 5.03 -16.81 -6.46
CA PHE A 95 3.77 -17.54 -6.48
C PHE A 95 3.52 -18.17 -7.87
N LYS A 96 3.55 -17.35 -8.92
CA LYS A 96 3.28 -17.77 -10.32
C LYS A 96 4.23 -18.87 -10.80
N LYS A 97 5.54 -18.74 -10.54
CA LYS A 97 6.55 -19.73 -10.99
C LYS A 97 6.20 -21.17 -10.61
N LYS A 98 5.77 -21.47 -9.37
CA LYS A 98 5.39 -22.87 -9.05
C LYS A 98 4.05 -23.31 -9.63
N LYS A 99 3.09 -22.41 -9.89
CA LYS A 99 1.80 -22.83 -10.46
C LYS A 99 2.01 -23.43 -11.86
N THR A 100 2.97 -22.89 -12.61
CA THR A 100 3.40 -23.45 -13.89
C THR A 100 4.03 -24.84 -13.74
N PHE A 101 4.92 -25.05 -12.77
CA PHE A 101 5.55 -26.38 -12.56
C PHE A 101 4.58 -27.45 -12.05
N ALA A 102 3.55 -27.09 -11.29
CA ALA A 102 2.56 -28.05 -10.80
C ALA A 102 1.55 -28.50 -11.87
N ASN A 103 1.50 -27.84 -13.03
CA ASN A 103 0.60 -28.18 -14.14
C ASN A 103 1.29 -28.99 -15.25
N ILE A 104 2.57 -29.35 -15.08
CA ILE A 104 3.39 -30.06 -16.09
C ILE A 104 3.81 -31.47 -15.59
N GLY A 105 3.47 -31.83 -14.35
CA GLY A 105 3.68 -33.18 -13.79
C GLY A 105 2.37 -33.82 -13.43
#